data_AF-A0A535J5G0-F1
#
_entry.id   AF-A0A535J5G0-F1
#
_cell.length_a   1.000
_cell.length_b   1.000
_cell.length_c   1.000
_cell.angle_alpha   90.00
_cell.angle_beta   90.00
_cell.angle_gamma   90.00
#
_symmetry.space_group_name_H-M   'P 1'
#
loop_
_entity.id
_entity.type
_entity.pdbx_description
1 polymer ?
#
loop_
_entity_poly.entity_id
_entity_poly.type
_entity_poly.pdbx_seq_one_letter_code
_entity_poly.pdbx_strand_id
1 'polypeptide(L)'
;MTERDPNQATVAWSPPPVTATDDLTPATAVPVERPAGASRLRWAIAIVVTLLVVAVVAAAFALLAGQTAPSKLLGYVPADSVVYGEVRLDLPGDQRQKLGEFLSKFPGFADQSTLDAKLDEAFDKLIRGATKDAQDYTTKIKPWFGGEIGFSVGKLPSPAAASDGRGLLIVSVTDATKARAWFDDVSSGVTKTPQTYNGVDLVVISQGPKTGAMAITGDVMLVGDDASVKAAIDSKGSGSFASNERFAKSQATLTGEGLGYVFLDGSAYVDWLSTVAQAAPSAAIGLDDATKRLIPQWFVLRLQARGDAIALEAVAPSVPTKVQRANRVSKLAPHLPASTIAIVDAHDYGAALLELVDIYRNNPATKDAFKQADQAASLLGGFSAILGWMEDAGIVVTRDGSSVNGGLVFTSSDRAAGERLLTTLRGFAVLGGGQSGVTVRDETDGETTITVIDLGDLKDLGATAGVPALPIEGHAEIAYASTADLIVVGVGDTFVKSVLDTKPGSSIADDGRFKSLIGRVGDQNVGDAFVDIAAVRELAELVAARQPAFGAYLTDVKPYLVPLDAWIQATVIDGELDRSTGVIVTK
;
A
#
# COMPACT_ATOMS: atom_id res chain seq x y z
N MET A 1 8.98 -25.91 52.44
CA MET A 1 8.08 -26.98 52.91
C MET A 1 6.66 -26.54 52.58
N THR A 2 6.19 -26.89 51.40
CA THR A 2 4.79 -26.70 50.97
C THR A 2 4.53 -27.77 49.93
N GLU A 3 3.50 -28.56 50.15
CA GLU A 3 3.25 -29.83 49.48
C GLU A 3 2.61 -29.57 48.10
N ARG A 4 3.19 -30.11 47.02
CA ARG A 4 2.60 -30.04 45.68
C ARG A 4 1.74 -31.28 45.45
N ASP A 5 0.49 -31.03 45.05
CA ASP A 5 -0.47 -32.02 44.59
C ASP A 5 0.11 -32.88 43.44
N PRO A 6 0.13 -34.23 43.58
CA PRO A 6 0.72 -35.12 42.58
C PRO A 6 -0.19 -35.40 41.36
N ASN A 7 -1.38 -34.80 41.25
CA ASN A 7 -2.39 -35.17 40.25
C ASN A 7 -2.63 -34.16 39.09
N GLN A 8 -1.63 -33.36 38.72
CA GLN A 8 -1.66 -32.68 37.41
C GLN A 8 -1.22 -33.63 36.29
N ALA A 9 -2.20 -34.10 35.51
CA ALA A 9 -1.95 -34.93 34.34
C ALA A 9 -1.16 -34.16 33.28
N THR A 10 0.06 -34.64 32.97
CA THR A 10 0.83 -34.18 31.82
C THR A 10 0.13 -34.58 30.52
N VAL A 11 -0.45 -33.60 29.82
CA VAL A 11 -0.92 -33.80 28.45
C VAL A 11 0.30 -33.92 27.54
N ALA A 12 0.70 -35.15 27.24
CA ALA A 12 1.71 -35.42 26.24
C ALA A 12 1.17 -35.04 24.86
N TRP A 13 1.77 -34.03 24.23
CA TRP A 13 1.47 -33.71 22.83
C TRP A 13 2.17 -34.71 21.92
N SER A 14 1.39 -35.51 21.20
CA SER A 14 1.88 -36.31 20.08
C SER A 14 1.72 -35.51 18.78
N PRO A 15 2.77 -35.36 17.95
CA PRO A 15 2.62 -34.78 16.63
C PRO A 15 1.67 -35.65 15.77
N PRO A 16 0.86 -35.05 14.89
CA PRO A 16 0.08 -35.81 13.91
C PRO A 16 1.01 -36.57 12.95
N PRO A 17 0.59 -37.73 12.44
CA PRO A 17 1.44 -38.55 11.56
C PRO A 17 1.73 -37.81 10.25
N VAL A 18 3.00 -37.82 9.85
CA VAL A 18 3.44 -37.30 8.56
C VAL A 18 3.07 -38.33 7.48
N THR A 19 1.93 -38.16 6.82
CA THR A 19 1.66 -38.87 5.56
C THR A 19 2.55 -38.33 4.45
N ALA A 20 3.10 -39.26 3.67
CA ALA A 20 4.12 -38.99 2.68
C ALA A 20 3.63 -38.15 1.49
N THR A 21 4.61 -37.69 0.71
CA THR A 21 4.49 -37.10 -0.62
C THR A 21 3.47 -37.83 -1.51
N ASP A 22 2.43 -37.12 -1.97
CA ASP A 22 1.56 -37.60 -3.04
C ASP A 22 2.04 -37.12 -4.41
N ASP A 23 1.99 -38.06 -5.35
CA ASP A 23 2.55 -38.04 -6.70
C ASP A 23 1.68 -37.21 -7.67
N LEU A 24 2.29 -36.32 -8.46
CA LEU A 24 1.59 -35.51 -9.46
C LEU A 24 1.55 -36.21 -10.83
N THR A 25 0.81 -37.32 -10.90
CA THR A 25 0.46 -38.00 -12.15
C THR A 25 -1.06 -38.26 -12.20
N PRO A 26 -1.79 -37.92 -13.29
CA PRO A 26 -3.24 -37.74 -13.23
C PRO A 26 -4.04 -39.06 -13.27
N ALA A 27 -4.82 -39.32 -12.22
CA ALA A 27 -5.78 -40.43 -12.17
C ALA A 27 -7.21 -39.99 -12.55
N THR A 28 -7.88 -40.81 -13.36
CA THR A 28 -9.26 -40.61 -13.84
C THR A 28 -10.27 -40.60 -12.69
N ALA A 29 -11.20 -39.64 -12.72
CA ALA A 29 -12.20 -39.47 -11.67
C ALA A 29 -13.30 -40.55 -11.71
N VAL A 30 -13.57 -41.16 -10.56
CA VAL A 30 -14.80 -41.92 -10.30
C VAL A 30 -15.87 -40.95 -9.77
N PRO A 31 -17.12 -40.95 -10.27
CA PRO A 31 -18.11 -39.97 -9.89
C PRO A 31 -18.63 -40.21 -8.46
N VAL A 32 -18.45 -39.23 -7.58
CA VAL A 32 -19.15 -39.15 -6.30
C VAL A 32 -20.38 -38.27 -6.48
N GLU A 33 -21.57 -38.86 -6.40
CA GLU A 33 -22.82 -38.09 -6.35
C GLU A 33 -22.80 -37.15 -5.12
N ARG A 34 -23.05 -35.86 -5.37
CA ARG A 34 -23.26 -34.86 -4.32
C ARG A 34 -24.63 -34.22 -4.51
N PRO A 35 -25.34 -33.87 -3.41
CA PRO A 35 -26.71 -33.37 -3.49
C PRO A 35 -26.77 -32.05 -4.27
N ALA A 36 -27.66 -32.01 -5.26
CA ALA A 36 -27.94 -30.81 -6.04
C ALA A 36 -28.66 -29.77 -5.16
N GLY A 37 -28.01 -28.62 -4.88
CA GLY A 37 -28.69 -27.56 -4.11
C GLY A 37 -27.89 -26.36 -3.61
N ALA A 38 -26.57 -26.25 -3.81
CA ALA A 38 -25.76 -25.23 -3.09
C ALA A 38 -24.74 -24.41 -3.91
N SER A 39 -24.73 -24.46 -5.25
CA SER A 39 -23.68 -23.79 -6.06
C SER A 39 -24.02 -22.39 -6.59
N ARG A 40 -25.30 -22.01 -6.68
CA ARG A 40 -25.73 -20.74 -7.32
C ARG A 40 -25.55 -19.50 -6.44
N LEU A 41 -25.59 -19.67 -5.12
CA LEU A 41 -25.49 -18.57 -4.14
C LEU A 41 -24.11 -17.89 -4.11
N ARG A 42 -23.04 -18.60 -4.52
CA ARG A 42 -21.68 -18.06 -4.56
C ARG A 42 -21.46 -17.05 -5.70
N TRP A 43 -22.16 -17.18 -6.81
CA TRP A 43 -21.85 -16.41 -8.02
C TRP A 43 -22.38 -14.96 -8.00
N ALA A 44 -23.56 -14.69 -7.45
CA ALA A 44 -24.09 -13.32 -7.39
C ALA A 44 -23.31 -12.42 -6.41
N ILE A 45 -22.96 -12.95 -5.22
CA ILE A 45 -22.03 -12.27 -4.31
C ILE A 45 -20.65 -12.17 -4.94
N ALA A 46 -20.16 -13.21 -5.62
CA ALA A 46 -18.92 -13.10 -6.37
C ALA A 46 -19.01 -12.08 -7.51
N ILE A 47 -20.15 -11.81 -8.14
CA ILE A 47 -20.22 -10.77 -9.19
C ILE A 47 -20.21 -9.37 -8.58
N VAL A 48 -20.94 -9.10 -7.50
CA VAL A 48 -20.90 -7.78 -6.86
C VAL A 48 -19.56 -7.56 -6.13
N VAL A 49 -19.02 -8.58 -5.45
CA VAL A 49 -17.70 -8.51 -4.82
C VAL A 49 -16.58 -8.55 -5.86
N THR A 50 -16.69 -9.26 -6.98
CA THR A 50 -15.72 -9.16 -8.08
C THR A 50 -15.88 -7.84 -8.82
N LEU A 51 -17.05 -7.20 -8.91
CA LEU A 51 -17.14 -5.84 -9.47
C LEU A 51 -16.58 -4.78 -8.51
N LEU A 52 -16.73 -4.95 -7.19
CA LEU A 52 -16.08 -4.11 -6.18
C LEU A 52 -14.56 -4.38 -6.09
N VAL A 53 -14.14 -5.63 -6.13
CA VAL A 53 -12.72 -6.02 -6.17
C VAL A 53 -12.13 -5.68 -7.53
N VAL A 54 -12.86 -5.72 -8.65
CA VAL A 54 -12.43 -5.20 -9.95
C VAL A 54 -12.48 -3.67 -9.97
N ALA A 55 -13.27 -2.98 -9.16
CA ALA A 55 -13.16 -1.52 -8.98
C ALA A 55 -11.93 -1.14 -8.13
N VAL A 56 -11.65 -1.89 -7.06
CA VAL A 56 -10.45 -1.72 -6.21
C VAL A 56 -9.17 -2.19 -6.92
N VAL A 57 -9.25 -3.25 -7.72
CA VAL A 57 -8.19 -3.70 -8.64
C VAL A 57 -8.14 -2.82 -9.89
N ALA A 58 -9.22 -2.15 -10.29
CA ALA A 58 -9.17 -1.06 -11.28
C ALA A 58 -8.49 0.19 -10.72
N ALA A 59 -8.40 0.39 -9.40
CA ALA A 59 -7.47 1.38 -8.85
C ALA A 59 -6.00 0.95 -9.03
N ALA A 60 -5.70 -0.36 -9.08
CA ALA A 60 -4.39 -0.89 -9.46
C ALA A 60 -4.16 -0.98 -10.99
N PHE A 61 -5.24 -1.10 -11.79
CA PHE A 61 -5.23 -1.11 -13.27
C PHE A 61 -5.56 0.25 -13.90
N ALA A 62 -5.76 1.31 -13.11
CA ALA A 62 -6.02 2.66 -13.60
C ALA A 62 -4.82 3.22 -14.38
N LEU A 63 -3.72 2.47 -14.51
CA LEU A 63 -2.56 2.72 -15.37
C LEU A 63 -2.93 2.94 -16.86
N LEU A 64 -4.20 2.83 -17.28
CA LEU A 64 -4.63 2.72 -18.69
C LEU A 64 -5.74 3.71 -19.14
N ALA A 65 -5.75 4.96 -18.64
CA ALA A 65 -6.91 5.86 -18.76
C ALA A 65 -6.56 7.38 -18.97
N GLY A 66 -7.46 8.36 -18.81
CA GLY A 66 -7.10 9.81 -18.86
C GLY A 66 -8.23 10.78 -18.44
N GLN A 67 -8.00 12.08 -18.27
CA GLN A 67 -9.09 13.03 -17.97
C GLN A 67 -8.94 14.39 -18.65
N THR A 68 -9.97 14.83 -19.39
CA THR A 68 -10.15 16.24 -19.84
C THR A 68 -11.59 16.75 -19.79
N ALA A 69 -12.59 15.88 -20.00
CA ALA A 69 -13.99 16.27 -19.92
C ALA A 69 -14.50 16.21 -18.46
N PRO A 70 -15.37 17.15 -18.02
CA PRO A 70 -16.07 17.01 -16.76
C PRO A 70 -16.84 15.69 -16.76
N SER A 71 -16.55 14.86 -15.76
CA SER A 71 -17.13 13.52 -15.60
C SER A 71 -18.64 13.54 -15.74
N LYS A 72 -19.16 12.70 -16.64
CA LYS A 72 -20.63 12.52 -16.78
C LYS A 72 -21.21 11.77 -15.59
N LEU A 73 -20.36 11.05 -14.86
CA LEU A 73 -20.73 10.18 -13.74
C LEU A 73 -20.92 10.96 -12.44
N LEU A 74 -20.17 12.05 -12.25
CA LEU A 74 -20.16 12.84 -11.02
C LEU A 74 -21.55 13.35 -10.62
N GLY A 75 -22.38 13.71 -11.60
CA GLY A 75 -23.76 14.15 -11.39
C GLY A 75 -24.71 13.06 -10.87
N TYR A 76 -24.32 11.78 -10.90
CA TYR A 76 -25.07 10.64 -10.38
C TYR A 76 -24.58 10.15 -9.01
N VAL A 77 -23.51 10.74 -8.47
CA VAL A 77 -22.95 10.36 -7.17
C VAL A 77 -23.88 10.82 -6.03
N PRO A 78 -24.26 9.93 -5.08
CA PRO A 78 -25.04 10.32 -3.90
C PRO A 78 -24.33 11.41 -3.09
N ALA A 79 -25.10 12.42 -2.64
CA ALA A 79 -24.55 13.59 -1.95
C ALA A 79 -23.86 13.26 -0.60
N ASP A 80 -24.18 12.11 0.00
CA ASP A 80 -23.61 11.59 1.25
C ASP A 80 -22.41 10.64 1.04
N SER A 81 -21.81 10.63 -0.15
CA SER A 81 -20.64 9.79 -0.46
C SER A 81 -19.42 10.20 0.37
N VAL A 82 -18.86 9.23 1.10
CA VAL A 82 -17.62 9.34 1.87
C VAL A 82 -16.41 8.97 0.99
N VAL A 83 -16.60 8.09 0.01
CA VAL A 83 -15.59 7.75 -1.00
C VAL A 83 -16.20 7.97 -2.38
N TYR A 84 -15.43 8.57 -3.29
CA TYR A 84 -15.74 8.58 -4.72
C TYR A 84 -14.46 8.37 -5.51
N GLY A 85 -14.48 7.48 -6.50
CA GLY A 85 -13.36 7.31 -7.42
C GLY A 85 -13.81 7.09 -8.86
N GLU A 86 -12.92 7.40 -9.79
CA GLU A 86 -13.19 7.41 -11.22
C GLU A 86 -11.98 6.89 -12.01
N VAL A 87 -12.23 6.04 -13.00
CA VAL A 87 -11.27 5.50 -13.96
C VAL A 87 -11.81 5.72 -15.37
N ARG A 88 -10.94 6.11 -16.30
CA ARG A 88 -11.33 6.77 -17.56
C ARG A 88 -10.64 6.20 -18.80
N LEU A 89 -11.09 5.02 -19.22
CA LEU A 89 -10.53 4.26 -20.34
C LEU A 89 -10.68 4.95 -21.71
N ASP A 90 -11.31 6.14 -21.78
CA ASP A 90 -11.31 7.03 -22.95
C ASP A 90 -9.96 7.72 -23.21
N LEU A 91 -8.97 7.61 -22.30
CA LEU A 91 -7.59 8.08 -22.48
C LEU A 91 -7.43 9.55 -22.95
N PRO A 92 -8.28 10.51 -22.52
CA PRO A 92 -8.34 11.84 -23.14
C PRO A 92 -7.09 12.69 -22.90
N GLY A 93 -6.96 13.69 -23.79
CA GLY A 93 -5.84 14.62 -23.82
C GLY A 93 -4.56 13.95 -24.30
N ASP A 94 -3.45 14.17 -23.60
CA ASP A 94 -2.15 13.57 -23.91
C ASP A 94 -1.89 12.22 -23.23
N GLN A 95 -2.81 11.78 -22.37
CA GLN A 95 -2.65 10.54 -21.60
C GLN A 95 -2.55 9.30 -22.49
N ARG A 96 -3.28 9.24 -23.62
CA ARG A 96 -3.09 8.17 -24.63
C ARG A 96 -1.65 8.09 -25.14
N GLN A 97 -1.04 9.24 -25.45
CA GLN A 97 0.32 9.29 -25.99
C GLN A 97 1.33 8.87 -24.90
N LYS A 98 1.27 9.51 -23.73
CA LYS A 98 2.18 9.22 -22.62
C LYS A 98 2.09 7.78 -22.14
N LEU A 99 0.88 7.21 -22.12
CA LEU A 99 0.71 5.80 -21.82
C LEU A 99 1.31 4.92 -22.92
N GLY A 100 1.11 5.29 -24.18
CA GLY A 100 1.74 4.63 -25.32
C GLY A 100 3.27 4.60 -25.19
N GLU A 101 3.88 5.73 -24.81
CA GLU A 101 5.32 5.87 -24.54
C GLU A 101 5.78 4.91 -23.41
N PHE A 102 5.10 4.88 -22.25
CA PHE A 102 5.37 3.94 -21.17
C PHE A 102 5.26 2.48 -21.63
N LEU A 103 4.13 2.13 -22.26
CA LEU A 103 3.86 0.77 -22.70
C LEU A 103 4.82 0.33 -23.81
N SER A 104 5.36 1.24 -24.63
CA SER A 104 6.26 0.90 -25.74
C SER A 104 7.47 0.05 -25.35
N LYS A 105 7.89 0.12 -24.08
CA LYS A 105 9.02 -0.65 -23.53
C LYS A 105 8.67 -2.11 -23.20
N PHE A 106 7.38 -2.46 -23.14
CA PHE A 106 6.91 -3.79 -22.76
C PHE A 106 6.76 -4.73 -23.98
N PRO A 107 6.93 -6.05 -23.78
CA PRO A 107 6.74 -7.05 -24.84
C PRO A 107 5.40 -6.90 -25.53
N GLY A 108 5.44 -6.81 -26.86
CA GLY A 108 4.26 -6.64 -27.68
C GLY A 108 3.79 -5.19 -27.85
N PHE A 109 4.20 -4.20 -27.07
CA PHE A 109 3.63 -2.84 -27.12
C PHE A 109 4.44 -1.79 -27.91
N ALA A 110 5.59 -2.17 -28.49
CA ALA A 110 6.44 -1.25 -29.26
C ALA A 110 5.73 -0.57 -30.46
N ASP A 111 4.80 -1.27 -31.13
CA ASP A 111 4.01 -0.70 -32.23
C ASP A 111 2.74 0.01 -31.74
N GLN A 112 2.83 1.34 -31.67
CA GLN A 112 1.76 2.24 -31.24
C GLN A 112 0.52 2.24 -32.14
N SER A 113 0.63 1.81 -33.40
CA SER A 113 -0.53 1.71 -34.31
C SER A 113 -1.50 0.59 -33.92
N THR A 114 -1.04 -0.33 -33.07
CA THR A 114 -1.80 -1.49 -32.57
C THR A 114 -2.13 -1.40 -31.09
N LEU A 115 -1.85 -0.26 -30.43
CA LEU A 115 -2.05 -0.06 -29.00
C LEU A 115 -3.47 -0.43 -28.56
N ASP A 116 -4.50 0.12 -29.23
CA ASP A 116 -5.90 -0.08 -28.85
C ASP A 116 -6.30 -1.56 -28.91
N ALA A 117 -5.84 -2.30 -29.92
CA ALA A 117 -6.08 -3.74 -30.06
C ALA A 117 -5.36 -4.57 -28.98
N LYS A 118 -4.20 -4.11 -28.51
CA LYS A 118 -3.43 -4.78 -27.44
C LYS A 118 -3.97 -4.48 -26.05
N LEU A 119 -4.54 -3.29 -25.86
CA LEU A 119 -5.34 -2.96 -24.68
C LEU A 119 -6.62 -3.82 -24.65
N ASP A 120 -7.33 -3.94 -25.78
CA ASP A 120 -8.47 -4.86 -25.93
C ASP A 120 -8.10 -6.30 -25.55
N GLU A 121 -7.00 -6.85 -26.09
CA GLU A 121 -6.49 -8.18 -25.73
C GLU A 121 -6.13 -8.31 -24.24
N ALA A 122 -5.55 -7.28 -23.63
CA ALA A 122 -5.18 -7.28 -22.22
C ALA A 122 -6.43 -7.29 -21.33
N PHE A 123 -7.45 -6.49 -21.66
CA PHE A 123 -8.73 -6.50 -20.98
C PHE A 123 -9.49 -7.81 -21.20
N ASP A 124 -9.44 -8.39 -22.41
CA ASP A 124 -10.01 -9.72 -22.68
C ASP A 124 -9.37 -10.80 -21.80
N LYS A 125 -8.04 -10.85 -21.71
CA LYS A 125 -7.32 -11.80 -20.84
C LYS A 125 -7.69 -11.62 -19.37
N LEU A 126 -7.74 -10.37 -18.89
CA LEU A 126 -8.10 -10.04 -17.52
C LEU A 126 -9.55 -10.45 -17.17
N ILE A 127 -10.52 -10.07 -18.00
CA ILE A 127 -11.94 -10.33 -17.75
C ILE A 127 -12.26 -11.82 -17.91
N ARG A 128 -11.67 -12.52 -18.88
CA ARG A 128 -11.78 -13.98 -19.01
C ARG A 128 -11.18 -14.68 -17.80
N GLY A 129 -9.99 -14.27 -17.35
CA GLY A 129 -9.36 -14.83 -16.13
C GLY A 129 -10.23 -14.63 -14.88
N ALA A 130 -10.76 -13.43 -14.68
CA ALA A 130 -11.63 -13.11 -13.53
C ALA A 130 -13.00 -13.83 -13.57
N THR A 131 -13.55 -14.07 -14.77
CA THR A 131 -14.89 -14.66 -14.96
C THR A 131 -14.89 -16.13 -15.36
N LYS A 132 -13.70 -16.75 -15.52
CA LYS A 132 -13.50 -18.13 -16.03
C LYS A 132 -14.12 -18.30 -17.42
N ASP A 133 -13.69 -17.44 -18.34
CA ASP A 133 -14.12 -17.36 -19.74
C ASP A 133 -15.62 -17.06 -19.97
N ALA A 134 -16.37 -16.73 -18.90
CA ALA A 134 -17.79 -16.39 -19.02
C ALA A 134 -18.03 -15.00 -19.65
N GLN A 135 -17.05 -14.09 -19.60
CA GLN A 135 -17.11 -12.74 -20.16
C GLN A 135 -15.77 -12.35 -20.78
N ASP A 136 -15.80 -11.38 -21.69
CA ASP A 136 -14.63 -10.71 -22.26
C ASP A 136 -14.91 -9.22 -22.50
N TYR A 137 -13.88 -8.42 -22.74
CA TYR A 137 -14.03 -6.99 -22.94
C TYR A 137 -14.58 -6.68 -24.34
N THR A 138 -13.88 -7.18 -25.37
CA THR A 138 -14.06 -6.78 -26.76
C THR A 138 -15.44 -7.10 -27.31
N THR A 139 -16.01 -8.26 -26.95
CA THR A 139 -17.31 -8.71 -27.49
C THR A 139 -18.48 -8.46 -26.55
N LYS A 140 -18.26 -8.46 -25.23
CA LYS A 140 -19.36 -8.34 -24.25
C LYS A 140 -19.52 -6.95 -23.62
N ILE A 141 -18.46 -6.14 -23.54
CA ILE A 141 -18.45 -4.87 -22.77
C ILE A 141 -18.21 -3.65 -23.68
N LYS A 142 -17.12 -3.67 -24.45
CA LYS A 142 -16.75 -2.60 -25.40
C LYS A 142 -17.89 -2.16 -26.35
N PRO A 143 -18.81 -3.02 -26.82
CA PRO A 143 -19.90 -2.60 -27.73
C PRO A 143 -20.99 -1.70 -27.11
N TRP A 144 -20.96 -1.46 -25.80
CA TRP A 144 -21.90 -0.58 -25.09
C TRP A 144 -21.25 0.35 -24.05
N PHE A 145 -20.00 0.10 -23.68
CA PHE A 145 -19.27 0.89 -22.68
C PHE A 145 -18.86 2.27 -23.24
N GLY A 146 -18.90 3.31 -22.40
CA GLY A 146 -18.59 4.70 -22.77
C GLY A 146 -17.21 5.22 -22.37
N GLY A 147 -16.34 4.39 -21.78
CA GLY A 147 -14.98 4.77 -21.36
C GLY A 147 -14.85 5.20 -19.89
N GLU A 148 -15.88 5.78 -19.29
CA GLU A 148 -15.88 6.23 -17.89
C GLU A 148 -16.48 5.17 -16.95
N ILE A 149 -15.78 4.83 -15.85
CA ILE A 149 -16.28 4.05 -14.71
C ILE A 149 -16.06 4.86 -13.43
N GLY A 150 -17.12 5.01 -12.63
CA GLY A 150 -17.09 5.67 -11.34
C GLY A 150 -17.62 4.74 -10.26
N PHE A 151 -17.12 4.86 -9.04
CA PHE A 151 -17.64 4.15 -7.87
C PHE A 151 -17.77 5.10 -6.70
N SER A 152 -18.77 4.89 -5.86
CA SER A 152 -18.95 5.64 -4.61
C SER A 152 -19.33 4.72 -3.46
N VAL A 153 -18.89 5.11 -2.26
CA VAL A 153 -19.36 4.57 -0.98
C VAL A 153 -20.10 5.68 -0.29
N GLY A 154 -21.40 5.48 -0.04
CA GLY A 154 -22.28 6.40 0.66
C GLY A 154 -21.96 6.49 2.15
N LYS A 155 -22.96 6.88 2.96
CA LYS A 155 -22.87 6.78 4.42
C LYS A 155 -22.40 5.39 4.88
N LEU A 156 -21.32 5.36 5.66
CA LEU A 156 -20.74 4.13 6.22
C LEU A 156 -21.69 3.50 7.25
N PRO A 157 -21.85 2.15 7.26
CA PRO A 157 -22.87 1.48 8.06
C PRO A 157 -22.51 1.45 9.55
N SER A 158 -23.51 1.56 10.43
CA SER A 158 -23.28 1.37 11.86
C SER A 158 -22.97 -0.11 12.19
N PRO A 159 -22.23 -0.43 13.25
CA PRO A 159 -21.97 -1.82 13.65
C PRO A 159 -23.24 -2.66 13.88
N ALA A 160 -24.31 -2.03 14.38
CA ALA A 160 -25.61 -2.67 14.59
C ALA A 160 -26.37 -2.95 13.28
N ALA A 161 -25.95 -2.36 12.16
CA ALA A 161 -26.57 -2.45 10.85
C ALA A 161 -25.51 -2.57 9.74
N ALA A 162 -24.54 -3.48 9.92
CA ALA A 162 -23.45 -3.72 8.97
C ALA A 162 -23.93 -4.18 7.57
N SER A 163 -25.19 -4.59 7.44
CA SER A 163 -25.89 -4.84 6.18
C SER A 163 -26.09 -3.60 5.31
N ASP A 164 -26.13 -2.41 5.91
CA ASP A 164 -26.63 -1.17 5.32
C ASP A 164 -25.54 -0.41 4.55
N GLY A 165 -24.46 -1.10 4.17
CA GLY A 165 -23.35 -0.54 3.42
C GLY A 165 -23.83 0.02 2.09
N ARG A 166 -23.62 1.31 1.89
CA ARG A 166 -24.05 2.05 0.70
C ARG A 166 -22.95 2.04 -0.35
N GLY A 167 -23.20 1.42 -1.49
CA GLY A 167 -22.22 1.27 -2.57
C GLY A 167 -22.88 1.37 -3.93
N LEU A 168 -22.28 2.16 -4.82
CA LEU A 168 -22.78 2.39 -6.18
C LEU A 168 -21.62 2.42 -7.17
N LEU A 169 -21.73 1.57 -8.20
CA LEU A 169 -20.98 1.64 -9.45
C LEU A 169 -21.81 2.42 -10.48
N ILE A 170 -21.15 3.35 -11.17
CA ILE A 170 -21.71 4.19 -12.23
C ILE A 170 -20.86 3.93 -13.47
N VAL A 171 -21.47 3.43 -14.54
CA VAL A 171 -20.76 3.07 -15.77
C VAL A 171 -21.34 3.87 -16.92
N SER A 172 -20.50 4.55 -17.69
CA SER A 172 -20.93 5.23 -18.91
C SER A 172 -21.39 4.23 -19.98
N VAL A 173 -22.45 4.57 -20.69
CA VAL A 173 -23.14 3.70 -21.65
C VAL A 173 -23.34 4.43 -22.98
N THR A 174 -22.92 3.80 -24.06
CA THR A 174 -23.17 4.23 -25.45
C THR A 174 -24.32 3.45 -26.11
N ASP A 175 -24.68 2.28 -25.59
CA ASP A 175 -25.82 1.48 -26.05
C ASP A 175 -26.55 0.81 -24.87
N ALA A 176 -27.65 1.45 -24.44
CA ALA A 176 -28.48 0.96 -23.33
C ALA A 176 -29.05 -0.45 -23.57
N THR A 177 -29.33 -0.83 -24.81
CA THR A 177 -29.91 -2.15 -25.12
C THR A 177 -28.87 -3.25 -24.94
N LYS A 178 -27.66 -3.04 -25.46
CA LYS A 178 -26.53 -3.96 -25.26
C LYS A 178 -26.07 -4.00 -23.81
N ALA A 179 -26.02 -2.86 -23.10
CA ALA A 179 -25.70 -2.82 -21.67
C ALA A 179 -26.73 -3.61 -20.82
N ARG A 180 -28.02 -3.46 -21.12
CA ARG A 180 -29.11 -4.22 -20.47
C ARG A 180 -28.99 -5.72 -20.74
N ALA A 181 -28.70 -6.11 -21.99
CA ALA A 181 -28.49 -7.50 -22.38
C ALA A 181 -27.24 -8.12 -21.71
N TRP A 182 -26.13 -7.37 -21.65
CA TRP A 182 -24.94 -7.76 -20.91
C TRP A 182 -25.23 -7.99 -19.43
N PHE A 183 -25.90 -7.03 -18.78
CA PHE A 183 -26.31 -7.19 -17.39
C PHE A 183 -27.17 -8.45 -17.23
N ASP A 184 -28.10 -8.71 -18.15
CA ASP A 184 -28.99 -9.87 -18.05
C ASP A 184 -28.27 -11.22 -18.20
N ASP A 185 -27.21 -11.27 -19.01
CA ASP A 185 -26.27 -12.40 -19.17
C ASP A 185 -25.48 -12.65 -17.87
N VAL A 186 -24.78 -11.64 -17.33
CA VAL A 186 -23.96 -11.80 -16.11
C VAL A 186 -24.79 -12.10 -14.87
N SER A 187 -26.01 -11.55 -14.77
CA SER A 187 -26.94 -11.82 -13.66
C SER A 187 -27.89 -12.99 -13.93
N SER A 188 -27.55 -13.87 -14.89
CA SER A 188 -28.29 -15.10 -15.15
C SER A 188 -28.32 -16.02 -13.92
N GLY A 189 -29.47 -16.65 -13.66
CA GLY A 189 -29.68 -17.52 -12.50
C GLY A 189 -29.90 -16.80 -11.16
N VAL A 190 -29.96 -15.46 -11.12
CA VAL A 190 -30.34 -14.67 -9.94
C VAL A 190 -31.80 -14.21 -10.05
N THR A 191 -32.51 -14.14 -8.92
CA THR A 191 -33.89 -13.63 -8.90
C THR A 191 -33.90 -12.13 -9.15
N LYS A 192 -34.53 -11.74 -10.27
CA LYS A 192 -34.73 -10.36 -10.71
C LYS A 192 -36.19 -9.98 -10.49
N THR A 193 -36.42 -8.83 -9.87
CA THR A 193 -37.75 -8.22 -9.74
C THR A 193 -37.74 -6.90 -10.50
N PRO A 194 -38.37 -6.85 -11.69
CA PRO A 194 -38.60 -5.58 -12.40
C PRO A 194 -39.46 -4.65 -11.54
N GLN A 195 -39.05 -3.39 -11.47
CA GLN A 195 -39.75 -2.28 -10.83
C GLN A 195 -39.59 -1.04 -11.71
N THR A 196 -40.42 -0.02 -11.47
CA THR A 196 -40.22 1.31 -12.05
C THR A 196 -40.07 2.28 -10.89
N TYR A 197 -39.04 3.13 -10.93
CA TYR A 197 -38.76 4.13 -9.91
C TYR A 197 -38.54 5.49 -10.57
N ASN A 198 -39.39 6.47 -10.23
CA ASN A 198 -39.36 7.83 -10.80
C ASN A 198 -39.27 7.88 -12.34
N GLY A 199 -39.92 6.93 -13.02
CA GLY A 199 -39.96 6.81 -14.48
C GLY A 199 -38.79 6.06 -15.11
N VAL A 200 -37.85 5.55 -14.31
CA VAL A 200 -36.72 4.72 -14.74
C VAL A 200 -37.01 3.25 -14.44
N ASP A 201 -36.70 2.36 -15.39
CA ASP A 201 -36.78 0.92 -15.18
C ASP A 201 -35.64 0.44 -14.27
N LEU A 202 -36.04 -0.22 -13.18
CA LEU A 202 -35.18 -0.69 -12.10
C LEU A 202 -35.28 -2.21 -12.01
N VAL A 203 -34.14 -2.90 -11.97
CA VAL A 203 -34.10 -4.35 -11.71
C VAL A 203 -33.55 -4.55 -10.30
N VAL A 204 -34.43 -4.91 -9.37
CA VAL A 204 -34.01 -5.30 -8.01
C VAL A 204 -33.55 -6.75 -8.04
N ILE A 205 -32.36 -7.00 -7.49
CA ILE A 205 -31.71 -8.30 -7.37
C ILE A 205 -31.76 -8.72 -5.91
N SER A 206 -32.52 -9.77 -5.60
CA SER A 206 -32.71 -10.22 -4.21
C SER A 206 -31.91 -11.48 -3.90
N GLN A 207 -31.12 -11.45 -2.83
CA GLN A 207 -30.35 -12.60 -2.37
C GLN A 207 -30.31 -12.68 -0.82
N GLY A 208 -31.20 -13.49 -0.26
CA GLY A 208 -31.37 -13.58 1.20
C GLY A 208 -31.82 -12.22 1.77
N PRO A 209 -31.19 -11.68 2.83
CA PRO A 209 -31.54 -10.37 3.37
C PRO A 209 -30.95 -9.19 2.59
N LYS A 210 -30.17 -9.42 1.53
CA LYS A 210 -29.53 -8.35 0.74
C LYS A 210 -30.27 -8.10 -0.57
N THR A 211 -30.46 -6.82 -0.90
CA THR A 211 -31.03 -6.35 -2.15
C THR A 211 -30.04 -5.43 -2.87
N GLY A 212 -29.60 -5.86 -4.06
CA GLY A 212 -28.95 -4.98 -5.02
C GLY A 212 -29.98 -4.42 -5.99
N ALA A 213 -29.60 -3.40 -6.76
CA ALA A 213 -30.38 -2.92 -7.89
C ALA A 213 -29.49 -2.56 -9.08
N MET A 214 -30.10 -2.55 -10.27
CA MET A 214 -29.53 -1.96 -11.47
C MET A 214 -30.58 -1.10 -12.17
N ALA A 215 -30.17 0.05 -12.69
CA ALA A 215 -30.95 0.87 -13.61
C ALA A 215 -30.08 1.41 -14.74
N ILE A 216 -30.68 1.75 -15.88
CA ILE A 216 -30.03 2.54 -16.93
C ILE A 216 -30.84 3.83 -17.08
N THR A 217 -30.16 4.98 -16.99
CA THR A 217 -30.80 6.31 -17.03
C THR A 217 -29.90 7.30 -17.75
N GLY A 218 -30.40 7.90 -18.83
CA GLY A 218 -29.55 8.65 -19.76
C GLY A 218 -28.41 7.79 -20.30
N ASP A 219 -27.20 8.34 -20.28
CA ASP A 219 -25.98 7.70 -20.78
C ASP A 219 -25.22 6.91 -19.68
N VAL A 220 -25.88 6.48 -18.60
CA VAL A 220 -25.24 5.69 -17.52
C VAL A 220 -26.04 4.46 -17.09
N MET A 221 -25.31 3.41 -16.73
CA MET A 221 -25.79 2.26 -15.97
C MET A 221 -25.37 2.41 -14.51
N LEU A 222 -26.33 2.28 -13.61
CA LEU A 222 -26.19 2.35 -12.16
C LEU A 222 -26.30 0.93 -11.61
N VAL A 223 -25.33 0.47 -10.82
CA VAL A 223 -25.35 -0.87 -10.18
C VAL A 223 -24.90 -0.73 -8.73
N GLY A 224 -25.72 -1.13 -7.76
CA GLY A 224 -25.39 -0.91 -6.35
C GLY A 224 -26.41 -1.49 -5.38
N ASP A 225 -26.44 -0.98 -4.16
CA ASP A 225 -27.60 -1.17 -3.28
C ASP A 225 -28.82 -0.38 -3.79
N ASP A 226 -30.02 -0.88 -3.47
CA ASP A 226 -31.29 -0.29 -3.94
C ASP A 226 -31.42 1.21 -3.58
N ALA A 227 -30.98 1.62 -2.39
CA ALA A 227 -31.12 3.01 -1.95
C ALA A 227 -30.13 3.94 -2.66
N SER A 228 -28.91 3.49 -2.99
CA SER A 228 -27.93 4.30 -3.74
C SER A 228 -28.27 4.41 -5.21
N VAL A 229 -28.79 3.34 -5.83
CA VAL A 229 -29.30 3.41 -7.21
C VAL A 229 -30.50 4.36 -7.30
N LYS A 230 -31.41 4.34 -6.33
CA LYS A 230 -32.53 5.28 -6.24
C LYS A 230 -32.07 6.73 -6.04
N ALA A 231 -31.14 6.99 -5.13
CA ALA A 231 -30.55 8.32 -4.93
C ALA A 231 -29.86 8.86 -6.21
N ALA A 232 -29.19 7.99 -6.97
CA ALA A 232 -28.58 8.35 -8.25
C ALA A 232 -29.63 8.64 -9.34
N ILE A 233 -30.74 7.89 -9.40
CA ILE A 233 -31.88 8.22 -10.28
C ILE A 233 -32.48 9.59 -9.92
N ASP A 234 -32.67 9.86 -8.62
CA ASP A 234 -33.27 11.10 -8.12
C ASP A 234 -32.43 12.34 -8.44
N SER A 235 -31.10 12.18 -8.51
CA SER A 235 -30.17 13.24 -8.93
C SER A 235 -30.40 13.72 -10.36
N LYS A 236 -30.95 12.86 -11.24
CA LYS A 236 -31.10 13.08 -12.69
C LYS A 236 -29.82 13.54 -13.39
N GLY A 237 -28.65 13.11 -12.92
CA GLY A 237 -27.35 13.55 -13.42
C GLY A 237 -26.94 14.96 -12.98
N SER A 238 -27.59 15.52 -11.96
CA SER A 238 -27.38 16.87 -11.42
C SER A 238 -27.22 16.89 -9.89
N GLY A 239 -26.71 15.81 -9.31
CA GLY A 239 -26.51 15.62 -7.88
C GLY A 239 -25.51 16.60 -7.26
N SER A 240 -25.73 16.93 -5.99
CA SER A 240 -24.97 17.95 -5.26
C SER A 240 -23.62 17.49 -4.70
N PHE A 241 -23.19 16.24 -4.94
CA PHE A 241 -21.91 15.74 -4.45
C PHE A 241 -20.71 16.60 -4.92
N ALA A 242 -20.75 17.08 -6.16
CA ALA A 242 -19.75 18.02 -6.69
C ALA A 242 -19.63 19.35 -5.90
N SER A 243 -20.64 19.69 -5.11
CA SER A 243 -20.67 20.87 -4.22
C SER A 243 -20.26 20.58 -2.78
N ASN A 244 -19.86 19.35 -2.45
CA ASN A 244 -19.21 19.04 -1.17
C ASN A 244 -17.90 19.84 -1.08
N GLU A 245 -17.74 20.63 -0.02
CA GLU A 245 -16.60 21.55 0.13
C GLU A 245 -15.24 20.84 0.11
N ARG A 246 -15.13 19.65 0.75
CA ARG A 246 -13.89 18.88 0.80
C ARG A 246 -13.55 18.27 -0.55
N PHE A 247 -14.55 17.75 -1.26
CA PHE A 247 -14.39 17.24 -2.63
C PHE A 247 -14.02 18.36 -3.60
N ALA A 248 -14.72 19.50 -3.56
CA ALA A 248 -14.41 20.66 -4.40
C ALA A 248 -12.98 21.18 -4.14
N LYS A 249 -12.55 21.22 -2.86
CA LYS A 249 -11.17 21.53 -2.47
C LYS A 249 -10.18 20.50 -3.04
N SER A 250 -10.40 19.19 -2.85
CA SER A 250 -9.48 18.17 -3.34
C SER A 250 -9.32 18.23 -4.87
N GLN A 251 -10.41 18.36 -5.60
CA GLN A 251 -10.37 18.47 -7.07
C GLN A 251 -9.63 19.73 -7.55
N ALA A 252 -9.73 20.85 -6.82
CA ALA A 252 -8.97 22.06 -7.13
C ALA A 252 -7.45 21.92 -6.93
N THR A 253 -6.97 20.89 -6.21
CA THR A 253 -5.53 20.62 -6.03
C THR A 253 -4.91 19.75 -7.12
N LEU A 254 -5.72 19.15 -8.00
CA LEU A 254 -5.28 18.26 -9.07
C LEU A 254 -4.99 19.08 -10.35
N THR A 255 -3.72 19.12 -10.78
CA THR A 255 -3.29 19.91 -11.94
C THR A 255 -3.06 19.05 -13.19
N GLY A 256 -3.47 19.54 -14.36
CA GLY A 256 -3.36 18.79 -15.62
C GLY A 256 -4.31 17.59 -15.73
N GLU A 257 -3.96 16.60 -16.54
CA GLU A 257 -4.78 15.44 -16.92
C GLU A 257 -4.35 14.18 -16.13
N GLY A 258 -5.19 13.14 -16.04
CA GLY A 258 -4.80 11.92 -15.33
C GLY A 258 -5.75 10.75 -15.53
N LEU A 259 -5.22 9.54 -15.36
CA LEU A 259 -5.87 8.27 -15.67
C LEU A 259 -7.07 7.95 -14.77
N GLY A 260 -7.05 8.47 -13.55
CA GLY A 260 -8.15 8.35 -12.61
C GLY A 260 -7.81 9.00 -11.29
N TYR A 261 -8.79 9.05 -10.39
CA TYR A 261 -8.59 9.49 -9.02
C TYR A 261 -9.51 8.77 -8.04
N VAL A 262 -9.16 8.81 -6.76
CA VAL A 262 -9.99 8.36 -5.64
C VAL A 262 -9.95 9.40 -4.54
N PHE A 263 -11.09 9.99 -4.22
CA PHE A 263 -11.33 10.88 -3.09
C PHE A 263 -11.86 10.10 -1.88
N LEU A 264 -11.40 10.49 -0.69
CA LEU A 264 -11.88 10.05 0.61
C LEU A 264 -12.15 11.27 1.51
N ASP A 265 -13.37 11.37 2.05
CA ASP A 265 -13.67 12.27 3.17
C ASP A 265 -13.15 11.63 4.47
N GLY A 266 -11.90 11.96 4.81
CA GLY A 266 -11.22 11.46 6.01
C GLY A 266 -11.95 11.85 7.30
N SER A 267 -12.63 13.00 7.31
CA SER A 267 -13.42 13.44 8.48
C SER A 267 -14.61 12.50 8.71
N ALA A 268 -15.40 12.22 7.67
CA ALA A 268 -16.55 11.32 7.75
C ALA A 268 -16.13 9.86 8.06
N TYR A 269 -14.97 9.43 7.56
CA TYR A 269 -14.39 8.13 7.89
C TYR A 269 -13.98 8.03 9.38
N VAL A 270 -13.39 9.09 9.93
CA VAL A 270 -13.01 9.18 11.35
C VAL A 270 -14.21 9.24 12.29
N ASP A 271 -15.27 9.97 11.93
CA ASP A 271 -16.52 10.00 12.68
C ASP A 271 -17.20 8.61 12.69
N TRP A 272 -17.14 7.89 11.57
CA TRP A 272 -17.58 6.51 11.49
C TRP A 272 -16.75 5.59 12.39
N LEU A 273 -15.41 5.61 12.30
CA LEU A 273 -14.54 4.81 13.18
C LEU A 273 -14.79 5.10 14.67
N SER A 274 -15.04 6.36 15.03
CA SER A 274 -15.42 6.76 16.39
C SER A 274 -16.73 6.11 16.85
N THR A 275 -17.70 6.00 15.94
CA THR A 275 -18.99 5.31 16.17
C THR A 275 -18.79 3.80 16.32
N VAL A 276 -17.89 3.19 15.53
CA VAL A 276 -17.52 1.77 15.64
C VAL A 276 -16.87 1.47 16.99
N ALA A 277 -15.90 2.27 17.41
CA ALA A 277 -15.18 2.10 18.67
C ALA A 277 -16.10 2.18 19.90
N GLN A 278 -17.11 3.07 19.88
CA GLN A 278 -18.11 3.19 20.96
C GLN A 278 -19.01 1.95 21.07
N ALA A 279 -19.32 1.29 19.96
CA ALA A 279 -20.19 0.11 19.95
C ALA A 279 -19.44 -1.21 20.24
N ALA A 280 -18.12 -1.26 20.03
CA ALA A 280 -17.28 -2.44 20.23
C ALA A 280 -16.02 -2.12 21.06
N PRO A 281 -16.12 -1.93 22.39
CA PRO A 281 -15.04 -1.39 23.21
C PRO A 281 -13.80 -2.28 23.36
N SER A 282 -13.89 -3.57 23.00
CA SER A 282 -12.91 -4.61 23.40
C SER A 282 -11.70 -4.78 22.48
N ALA A 283 -11.56 -3.98 21.42
CA ALA A 283 -10.46 -4.10 20.46
C ALA A 283 -9.97 -2.76 19.88
N ALA A 284 -10.49 -1.63 20.36
CA ALA A 284 -10.17 -0.33 19.78
C ALA A 284 -8.78 0.15 20.22
N ILE A 285 -7.89 0.38 19.23
CA ILE A 285 -6.97 1.51 19.33
C ILE A 285 -7.87 2.74 19.49
N GLY A 286 -7.85 3.36 20.67
CA GLY A 286 -8.74 4.46 20.99
C GLY A 286 -8.46 5.67 20.11
N LEU A 287 -9.31 5.88 19.10
CA LEU A 287 -9.34 7.10 18.28
C LEU A 287 -9.89 8.26 19.11
N ASP A 288 -9.05 8.73 20.03
CA ASP A 288 -9.26 9.94 20.80
C ASP A 288 -9.02 11.18 19.92
N ASP A 289 -9.41 12.36 20.41
CA ASP A 289 -9.30 13.59 19.63
C ASP A 289 -7.86 14.00 19.30
N ALA A 290 -6.84 13.42 19.96
CA ALA A 290 -5.44 13.62 19.58
C ALA A 290 -5.09 12.77 18.35
N THR A 291 -5.47 11.49 18.34
CA THR A 291 -5.21 10.57 17.22
C THR A 291 -6.01 10.95 15.97
N LYS A 292 -7.25 11.44 16.13
CA LYS A 292 -8.07 11.95 15.02
C LYS A 292 -7.41 13.12 14.27
N ARG A 293 -6.65 13.98 14.96
CA ARG A 293 -5.97 15.14 14.34
C ARG A 293 -4.83 14.76 13.40
N LEU A 294 -4.30 13.54 13.52
CA LEU A 294 -3.28 12.99 12.64
C LEU A 294 -3.86 12.46 11.32
N ILE A 295 -5.19 12.48 11.15
CA ILE A 295 -5.86 12.03 9.93
C ILE A 295 -6.31 13.28 9.16
N PRO A 296 -5.86 13.48 7.90
CA PRO A 296 -6.27 14.62 7.09
C PRO A 296 -7.79 14.67 6.89
N GLN A 297 -8.35 15.89 6.78
CA GLN A 297 -9.80 16.07 6.64
C GLN A 297 -10.36 15.45 5.35
N TRP A 298 -9.55 15.40 4.31
CA TRP A 298 -9.79 14.71 3.04
C TRP A 298 -8.47 14.22 2.47
N PHE A 299 -8.56 13.27 1.56
CA PHE A 299 -7.43 12.68 0.85
C PHE A 299 -7.84 12.42 -0.60
N VAL A 300 -6.96 12.70 -1.56
CA VAL A 300 -7.16 12.30 -2.96
C VAL A 300 -5.92 11.61 -3.50
N LEU A 301 -6.12 10.43 -4.07
CA LEU A 301 -5.15 9.75 -4.93
C LEU A 301 -5.46 10.08 -6.38
N ARG A 302 -4.42 10.26 -7.18
CA ARG A 302 -4.52 10.44 -8.63
C ARG A 302 -3.46 9.59 -9.32
N LEU A 303 -3.82 8.99 -10.44
CA LEU A 303 -2.89 8.26 -11.29
C LEU A 303 -2.69 9.02 -12.62
N GLN A 304 -1.48 9.05 -13.16
CA GLN A 304 -1.11 9.79 -14.38
C GLN A 304 -0.07 9.05 -15.20
N ALA A 305 -0.17 9.09 -16.52
CA ALA A 305 0.96 8.73 -17.39
C ALA A 305 1.84 9.98 -17.57
N ARG A 306 3.16 9.80 -17.44
CA ARG A 306 4.19 10.86 -17.50
C ARG A 306 5.34 10.44 -18.43
N GLY A 307 5.01 10.02 -19.65
CA GLY A 307 5.94 9.59 -20.68
C GLY A 307 6.47 8.18 -20.43
N ASP A 308 7.74 8.07 -20.05
CA ASP A 308 8.42 6.82 -19.65
C ASP A 308 7.98 6.27 -18.28
N ALA A 309 7.03 6.90 -17.60
CA ALA A 309 6.63 6.57 -16.24
C ALA A 309 5.10 6.62 -16.02
N ILE A 310 4.64 5.87 -15.01
CA ILE A 310 3.34 6.09 -14.39
C ILE A 310 3.54 6.70 -13.00
N ALA A 311 2.77 7.75 -12.70
CA ALA A 311 2.83 8.50 -11.46
C ALA A 311 1.55 8.31 -10.63
N LEU A 312 1.71 7.94 -9.37
CA LEU A 312 0.67 8.00 -8.33
C LEU A 312 0.94 9.23 -7.47
N GLU A 313 -0.01 10.15 -7.44
CA GLU A 313 0.07 11.39 -6.67
C GLU A 313 -1.00 11.37 -5.57
N ALA A 314 -0.59 11.58 -4.32
CA ALA A 314 -1.45 11.68 -3.17
C ALA A 314 -1.43 13.13 -2.65
N VAL A 315 -2.60 13.72 -2.44
CA VAL A 315 -2.74 15.08 -1.90
C VAL A 315 -3.69 15.05 -0.70
N ALA A 316 -3.30 15.75 0.36
CA ALA A 316 -4.12 15.96 1.55
C ALA A 316 -3.79 17.30 2.21
N PRO A 317 -4.69 17.89 3.02
CA PRO A 317 -4.31 18.97 3.92
C PRO A 317 -3.25 18.51 4.92
N SER A 318 -2.23 19.33 5.15
CA SER A 318 -1.24 19.09 6.19
C SER A 318 -1.93 18.97 7.57
N VAL A 319 -1.55 17.95 8.33
CA VAL A 319 -2.07 17.77 9.70
C VAL A 319 -1.34 18.68 10.68
N PRO A 320 -2.00 19.22 11.73
CA PRO A 320 -1.33 20.02 12.74
C PRO A 320 -0.24 19.23 13.47
N THR A 321 1.00 19.73 13.43
CA THR A 321 2.19 19.15 14.08
C THR A 321 2.99 20.24 14.79
N LYS A 322 3.67 19.87 15.88
CA LYS A 322 4.67 20.72 16.55
C LYS A 322 6.02 20.74 15.80
N VAL A 323 6.26 19.79 14.90
CA VAL A 323 7.51 19.65 14.15
C VAL A 323 7.55 20.70 13.04
N GLN A 324 8.65 21.47 12.99
CA GLN A 324 8.88 22.43 11.90
C GLN A 324 9.40 21.71 10.66
N ARG A 325 8.50 20.97 9.98
CA ARG A 325 8.78 20.32 8.71
C ARG A 325 9.05 21.37 7.63
N ALA A 326 10.10 21.18 6.83
CA ALA A 326 10.44 22.05 5.71
C ALA A 326 11.01 21.26 4.54
N ASN A 327 10.63 21.64 3.32
CA ASN A 327 11.17 21.06 2.09
C ASN A 327 12.68 21.35 2.03
N ARG A 328 13.49 20.29 1.95
CA ARG A 328 14.95 20.35 1.82
C ARG A 328 15.48 19.19 0.99
N VAL A 329 16.70 19.33 0.50
CA VAL A 329 17.44 18.18 -0.07
C VAL A 329 17.80 17.23 1.08
N SER A 330 17.73 15.92 0.82
CA SER A 330 18.18 14.87 1.75
C SER A 330 19.58 15.16 2.29
N LYS A 331 19.72 15.12 3.62
CA LYS A 331 21.04 15.14 4.28
C LYS A 331 21.71 13.77 4.28
N LEU A 332 20.97 12.68 4.10
CA LEU A 332 21.51 11.32 4.15
C LEU A 332 22.12 10.90 2.82
N ALA A 333 21.45 11.17 1.69
CA ALA A 333 21.86 10.71 0.36
C ALA A 333 23.34 11.02 -0.02
N PRO A 334 23.97 12.15 0.38
CA PRO A 334 25.40 12.40 0.16
C PRO A 334 26.36 11.44 0.88
N HIS A 335 25.88 10.68 1.86
CA HIS A 335 26.66 9.74 2.65
C HIS A 335 26.36 8.27 2.35
N LEU A 336 25.37 7.98 1.49
CA LEU A 336 24.99 6.60 1.18
C LEU A 336 25.69 6.15 -0.11
N PRO A 337 26.19 4.90 -0.19
CA PRO A 337 26.89 4.40 -1.36
C PRO A 337 26.05 4.54 -2.65
N ALA A 338 26.70 4.78 -3.79
CA ALA A 338 26.06 4.63 -5.10
C ALA A 338 25.53 3.21 -5.38
N SER A 339 25.92 2.21 -4.58
CA SER A 339 25.37 0.85 -4.58
C SER A 339 24.07 0.69 -3.76
N THR A 340 23.48 1.78 -3.28
CA THR A 340 22.17 1.80 -2.61
C THR A 340 21.07 1.41 -3.60
N ILE A 341 20.39 0.29 -3.33
CA ILE A 341 19.29 -0.24 -4.14
C ILE A 341 17.92 0.02 -3.53
N ALA A 342 17.84 0.40 -2.25
CA ALA A 342 16.64 0.96 -1.65
C ALA A 342 16.98 1.94 -0.53
N ILE A 343 16.21 3.01 -0.42
CA ILE A 343 16.22 3.97 0.68
C ILE A 343 14.78 4.38 1.02
N VAL A 344 14.52 4.59 2.31
CA VAL A 344 13.41 5.42 2.80
C VAL A 344 14.02 6.46 3.74
N ASP A 345 14.04 7.72 3.35
CA ASP A 345 14.55 8.87 4.10
C ASP A 345 13.38 9.63 4.74
N ALA A 346 13.43 9.83 6.06
CA ALA A 346 12.49 10.60 6.82
C ALA A 346 13.19 11.81 7.46
N HIS A 347 12.81 13.01 7.00
CA HIS A 347 13.27 14.26 7.58
C HIS A 347 12.62 14.54 8.94
N ASP A 348 13.36 15.14 9.87
CA ASP A 348 12.88 15.55 11.20
C ASP A 348 12.31 14.39 12.06
N TYR A 349 12.79 13.17 11.81
CA TYR A 349 12.26 11.91 12.34
C TYR A 349 12.23 11.82 13.87
N GLY A 350 13.32 12.22 14.54
CA GLY A 350 13.39 12.19 16.01
C GLY A 350 12.35 13.11 16.67
N ALA A 351 12.12 14.28 16.08
CA ALA A 351 11.09 15.23 16.53
C ALA A 351 9.68 14.68 16.29
N ALA A 352 9.42 14.04 15.14
CA ALA A 352 8.14 13.41 14.83
C ALA A 352 7.82 12.24 15.78
N LEU A 353 8.79 11.39 16.09
CA LEU A 353 8.60 10.33 17.10
C LEU A 353 8.38 10.89 18.51
N LEU A 354 9.05 11.97 18.89
CA LEU A 354 8.82 12.63 20.18
C LEU A 354 7.42 13.25 20.29
N GLU A 355 6.89 13.85 19.21
CA GLU A 355 5.49 14.29 19.18
C GLU A 355 4.52 13.12 19.32
N LEU A 356 4.79 11.99 18.65
CA LEU A 356 3.95 10.79 18.77
C LEU A 356 3.99 10.18 20.18
N VAL A 357 5.16 10.16 20.83
CA VAL A 357 5.32 9.80 22.25
C VAL A 357 4.48 10.72 23.14
N ASP A 358 4.52 12.04 22.90
CA ASP A 358 3.71 13.01 23.63
C ASP A 358 2.20 12.79 23.42
N ILE A 359 1.76 12.44 22.21
CA ILE A 359 0.35 12.11 21.91
C ILE A 359 -0.08 10.89 22.73
N TYR A 360 0.66 9.78 22.68
CA TYR A 360 0.30 8.56 23.41
C TYR A 360 0.42 8.68 24.94
N ARG A 361 1.37 9.49 25.44
CA ARG A 361 1.51 9.78 26.88
C ARG A 361 0.33 10.61 27.42
N ASN A 362 -0.25 11.48 26.60
CA ASN A 362 -1.34 12.37 27.01
C ASN A 362 -2.74 11.84 26.66
N ASN A 363 -2.88 10.94 25.69
CA ASN A 363 -4.13 10.25 25.34
C ASN A 363 -4.65 9.41 26.53
N PRO A 364 -5.87 9.67 27.07
CA PRO A 364 -6.42 8.97 28.22
C PRO A 364 -6.55 7.44 28.04
N ALA A 365 -6.74 6.95 26.81
CA ALA A 365 -6.89 5.53 26.52
C ALA A 365 -5.56 4.76 26.56
N THR A 366 -4.44 5.42 26.24
CA THR A 366 -3.10 4.78 26.19
C THR A 366 -2.22 5.13 27.38
N LYS A 367 -2.45 6.25 28.06
CA LYS A 367 -1.60 6.79 29.13
C LYS A 367 -1.20 5.78 30.21
N ASP A 368 -2.10 4.91 30.65
CA ASP A 368 -1.79 3.91 31.69
C ASP A 368 -0.91 2.76 31.17
N ALA A 369 -1.09 2.33 29.92
CA ALA A 369 -0.17 1.39 29.26
C ALA A 369 1.19 2.07 28.98
N PHE A 370 1.16 3.34 28.57
CA PHE A 370 2.35 4.12 28.23
C PHE A 370 3.27 4.36 29.43
N LYS A 371 2.77 4.29 30.67
CA LYS A 371 3.61 4.30 31.89
C LYS A 371 4.68 3.21 31.90
N GLN A 372 4.40 2.03 31.34
CA GLN A 372 5.39 0.95 31.25
C GLN A 372 6.48 1.29 30.23
N ALA A 373 6.10 1.91 29.10
CA ALA A 373 7.03 2.41 28.10
C ALA A 373 7.90 3.56 28.64
N ASP A 374 7.32 4.51 29.40
CA ASP A 374 8.07 5.57 30.09
C ASP A 374 9.03 5.00 31.16
N GLN A 375 8.61 3.97 31.91
CA GLN A 375 9.49 3.27 32.86
C GLN A 375 10.67 2.58 32.15
N ALA A 376 10.42 1.82 31.09
CA ALA A 376 11.47 1.18 30.30
C ALA A 376 12.41 2.22 29.69
N ALA A 377 11.87 3.29 29.09
CA ALA A 377 12.65 4.39 28.53
C ALA A 377 13.48 5.11 29.61
N SER A 378 12.99 5.26 30.85
CA SER A 378 13.73 5.92 31.93
C SER A 378 15.06 5.25 32.29
N LEU A 379 15.18 3.93 32.05
CA LEU A 379 16.44 3.19 32.20
C LEU A 379 17.52 3.64 31.21
N LEU A 380 17.11 4.26 30.10
CA LEU A 380 17.95 4.83 29.06
C LEU A 380 17.97 6.37 29.07
N GLY A 381 17.49 7.00 30.17
CA GLY A 381 17.39 8.47 30.28
C GLY A 381 16.09 9.08 29.73
N GLY A 382 15.12 8.24 29.34
CA GLY A 382 13.81 8.64 28.81
C GLY A 382 13.79 8.83 27.29
N PHE A 383 12.59 8.94 26.71
CA PHE A 383 12.43 9.06 25.25
C PHE A 383 13.22 10.22 24.60
N SER A 384 13.41 11.33 25.32
CA SER A 384 14.25 12.44 24.82
C SER A 384 15.73 12.06 24.66
N ALA A 385 16.26 11.18 25.50
CA ALA A 385 17.63 10.66 25.37
C ALA A 385 17.73 9.58 24.29
N ILE A 386 16.65 8.82 24.07
CA ILE A 386 16.59 7.77 23.03
C ILE A 386 16.45 8.35 21.63
N LEU A 387 15.59 9.38 21.45
CA LEU A 387 15.12 9.86 20.15
C LEU A 387 15.54 11.30 19.83
N GLY A 388 15.75 12.15 20.84
CA GLY A 388 15.90 13.61 20.65
C GLY A 388 17.20 14.06 19.99
N TRP A 389 18.15 13.13 19.78
CA TRP A 389 19.37 13.36 19.03
C TRP A 389 19.24 13.09 17.54
N MET A 390 18.23 12.32 17.12
CA MET A 390 17.99 11.95 15.73
C MET A 390 17.41 13.16 15.01
N GLU A 391 18.07 13.61 13.93
CA GLU A 391 17.50 14.62 13.04
C GLU A 391 16.76 13.92 11.88
N ASP A 392 17.48 13.48 10.86
CA ASP A 392 16.93 12.69 9.75
C ASP A 392 17.26 11.20 9.95
N ALA A 393 16.41 10.30 9.44
CA ALA A 393 16.57 8.86 9.58
C ALA A 393 16.28 8.11 8.27
N GLY A 394 17.20 7.24 7.88
CA GLY A 394 17.14 6.45 6.65
C GLY A 394 17.14 4.95 6.93
N ILE A 395 16.19 4.21 6.36
CA ILE A 395 16.32 2.76 6.17
C ILE A 395 16.98 2.54 4.82
N VAL A 396 18.14 1.89 4.78
CA VAL A 396 18.98 1.79 3.57
C VAL A 396 19.34 0.34 3.28
N VAL A 397 19.28 -0.05 2.01
CA VAL A 397 19.73 -1.35 1.49
C VAL A 397 20.74 -1.14 0.38
N THR A 398 21.91 -1.74 0.50
CA THR A 398 22.99 -1.69 -0.50
C THR A 398 23.25 -3.08 -1.08
N ARG A 399 23.78 -3.12 -2.32
CA ARG A 399 24.11 -4.37 -3.02
C ARG A 399 25.54 -4.35 -3.54
N ASP A 400 26.32 -5.37 -3.19
CA ASP A 400 27.61 -5.64 -3.81
C ASP A 400 27.60 -7.04 -4.45
N GLY A 401 27.58 -7.08 -5.79
CA GLY A 401 27.42 -8.32 -6.55
C GLY A 401 26.13 -9.07 -6.21
N SER A 402 26.26 -10.17 -5.47
CA SER A 402 25.16 -10.98 -4.93
C SER A 402 24.87 -10.75 -3.44
N SER A 403 25.72 -10.00 -2.74
CA SER A 403 25.57 -9.68 -1.33
C SER A 403 24.61 -8.51 -1.16
N VAL A 404 23.70 -8.63 -0.19
CA VAL A 404 22.76 -7.58 0.20
C VAL A 404 23.07 -7.20 1.64
N ASN A 405 23.30 -5.91 1.86
CA ASN A 405 23.57 -5.34 3.17
C ASN A 405 22.50 -4.29 3.46
N GLY A 406 22.25 -3.99 4.73
CA GLY A 406 21.29 -2.97 5.09
C GLY A 406 21.36 -2.54 6.53
N GLY A 407 20.73 -1.41 6.82
CA GLY A 407 20.79 -0.79 8.13
C GLY A 407 20.02 0.51 8.23
N LEU A 408 20.22 1.17 9.36
CA LEU A 408 19.71 2.48 9.70
C LEU A 408 20.85 3.49 9.64
N VAL A 409 20.59 4.66 9.06
CA VAL A 409 21.52 5.80 9.00
C VAL A 409 20.81 7.02 9.54
N PHE A 410 21.44 7.75 10.45
CA PHE A 410 20.88 8.92 11.09
C PHE A 410 21.82 10.10 10.95
N THR A 411 21.30 11.28 10.62
CA THR A 411 21.97 12.54 10.98
C THR A 411 21.65 12.88 12.43
N SER A 412 22.52 13.67 13.09
CA SER A 412 22.35 13.96 14.52
C SER A 412 22.47 15.43 14.89
N SER A 413 21.53 15.89 15.72
CA SER A 413 21.54 17.21 16.36
C SER A 413 22.31 17.24 17.69
N ASP A 414 22.45 16.10 18.38
CA ASP A 414 23.35 15.88 19.54
C ASP A 414 24.01 14.50 19.40
N ARG A 415 25.10 14.44 18.61
CA ARG A 415 25.91 13.21 18.43
C ARG A 415 26.26 12.56 19.77
N ALA A 416 26.63 13.36 20.77
CA ALA A 416 27.06 12.85 22.07
C ALA A 416 25.90 12.18 22.84
N ALA A 417 24.64 12.56 22.62
CA ALA A 417 23.49 11.82 23.15
C ALA A 417 23.32 10.46 22.47
N GLY A 418 23.46 10.39 21.13
CA GLY A 418 23.43 9.12 20.40
C GLY A 418 24.55 8.17 20.82
N GLU A 419 25.79 8.68 20.95
CA GLU A 419 26.93 7.90 21.43
C GLU A 419 26.76 7.42 22.89
N ARG A 420 26.18 8.25 23.77
CA ARG A 420 25.82 7.84 25.14
C ARG A 420 24.83 6.68 25.11
N LEU A 421 23.78 6.76 24.30
CA LEU A 421 22.79 5.70 24.13
C LEU A 421 23.44 4.40 23.64
N LEU A 422 24.23 4.46 22.57
CA LEU A 422 24.94 3.30 22.01
C LEU A 422 25.91 2.68 23.03
N THR A 423 26.64 3.50 23.78
CA THR A 423 27.53 3.05 24.87
C THR A 423 26.74 2.35 25.99
N THR A 424 25.55 2.86 26.34
CA THR A 424 24.66 2.21 27.32
C THR A 424 24.14 0.86 26.81
N LEU A 425 23.71 0.77 25.56
CA LEU A 425 23.27 -0.48 24.93
C LEU A 425 24.42 -1.50 24.85
N ARG A 426 25.64 -1.06 24.51
CA ARG A 426 26.86 -1.86 24.57
C ARG A 426 27.12 -2.43 25.96
N GLY A 427 26.99 -1.60 26.99
CA GLY A 427 27.12 -2.01 28.38
C GLY A 427 26.13 -3.12 28.75
N PHE A 428 24.88 -3.01 28.33
CA PHE A 428 23.87 -4.06 28.52
C PHE A 428 24.22 -5.35 27.76
N ALA A 429 24.68 -5.26 26.51
CA ALA A 429 25.09 -6.43 25.73
C ALA A 429 26.27 -7.18 26.39
N VAL A 430 27.31 -6.44 26.83
CA VAL A 430 28.48 -7.02 27.52
C VAL A 430 28.11 -7.66 28.86
N LEU A 431 27.29 -6.98 29.68
CA LEU A 431 26.98 -7.43 31.04
C LEU A 431 25.88 -8.50 31.11
N GLY A 432 24.86 -8.40 30.25
CA GLY A 432 23.71 -9.31 30.23
C GLY A 432 23.81 -10.42 29.19
N GLY A 433 24.39 -10.14 28.03
CA GLY A 433 24.40 -11.05 26.88
C GLY A 433 25.47 -12.15 26.93
N GLY A 434 26.57 -11.95 27.67
CA GLY A 434 27.66 -12.93 27.74
C GLY A 434 27.29 -14.29 28.35
N GLN A 435 26.21 -14.37 29.14
CA GLN A 435 25.63 -15.63 29.63
C GLN A 435 24.80 -16.36 28.54
N SER A 436 24.41 -15.65 27.49
CA SER A 436 23.58 -16.12 26.37
C SER A 436 24.35 -16.27 25.06
N GLY A 437 25.68 -16.22 25.09
CA GLY A 437 26.54 -16.35 23.91
C GLY A 437 26.78 -15.07 23.11
N VAL A 438 26.15 -13.95 23.49
CA VAL A 438 26.37 -12.65 22.83
C VAL A 438 27.79 -12.16 23.14
N THR A 439 28.54 -11.78 22.11
CA THR A 439 29.86 -11.16 22.26
C THR A 439 29.88 -9.75 21.69
N VAL A 440 30.81 -8.92 22.16
CA VAL A 440 31.01 -7.57 21.66
C VAL A 440 32.48 -7.39 21.33
N ARG A 441 32.76 -7.01 20.09
CA ARG A 441 34.11 -6.69 19.60
C ARG A 441 34.13 -5.28 19.00
N ASP A 442 35.30 -4.68 19.00
CA ASP A 442 35.54 -3.44 18.26
C ASP A 442 36.44 -3.73 17.05
N GLU A 443 36.05 -3.21 15.90
CA GLU A 443 36.82 -3.17 14.67
C GLU A 443 37.18 -1.72 14.35
N THR A 444 38.18 -1.50 13.50
CA THR A 444 38.62 -0.16 13.08
C THR A 444 38.51 -0.04 11.58
N ASP A 445 37.91 1.05 11.13
CA ASP A 445 37.72 1.39 9.73
C ASP A 445 38.16 2.85 9.51
N GLY A 446 39.34 3.03 8.91
CA GLY A 446 40.03 4.31 8.92
C GLY A 446 40.34 4.80 10.34
N GLU A 447 39.80 5.96 10.70
CA GLU A 447 39.86 6.53 12.07
C GLU A 447 38.61 6.20 12.91
N THR A 448 37.62 5.51 12.34
CA THR A 448 36.33 5.22 13.00
C THR A 448 36.37 3.86 13.68
N THR A 449 35.93 3.79 14.94
CA THR A 449 35.66 2.51 15.61
C THR A 449 34.26 2.02 15.25
N ILE A 450 34.18 0.78 14.77
CA ILE A 450 32.92 0.06 14.56
C ILE A 450 32.79 -0.93 15.72
N THR A 451 31.76 -0.80 16.55
CA THR A 451 31.43 -1.83 17.53
C THR A 451 30.49 -2.85 16.90
N VAL A 452 30.86 -4.12 16.94
CA VAL A 452 30.04 -5.25 16.49
C VAL A 452 29.53 -6.02 17.70
N ILE A 453 28.21 -6.12 17.81
CA ILE A 453 27.50 -7.00 18.72
C ILE A 453 27.13 -8.26 17.94
N ASP A 454 27.85 -9.34 18.24
CA ASP A 454 27.59 -10.67 17.74
C ASP A 454 26.55 -11.34 18.64
N LEU A 455 25.39 -11.68 18.07
CA LEU A 455 24.27 -12.31 18.76
C LEU A 455 24.28 -13.85 18.64
N GLY A 456 25.24 -14.42 17.90
CA GLY A 456 25.34 -15.84 17.59
C GLY A 456 24.31 -16.34 16.58
N ASP A 457 24.03 -17.64 16.63
CA ASP A 457 23.11 -18.30 15.70
C ASP A 457 21.63 -17.98 16.01
N LEU A 458 20.89 -17.55 14.99
CA LEU A 458 19.46 -17.17 15.05
C LEU A 458 18.53 -18.25 15.63
N LYS A 459 18.88 -19.51 15.40
CA LYS A 459 18.16 -20.67 15.97
C LYS A 459 18.19 -20.71 17.50
N ASP A 460 19.26 -20.22 18.12
CA ASP A 460 19.49 -20.30 19.56
C ASP A 460 18.93 -19.06 20.30
N LEU A 461 18.86 -17.91 19.60
CA LEU A 461 18.15 -16.69 20.04
C LEU A 461 16.63 -16.91 20.17
N GLY A 462 16.00 -17.64 19.24
CA GLY A 462 14.57 -17.94 19.32
C GLY A 462 14.20 -18.71 20.60
N ALA A 463 15.02 -19.69 20.97
CA ALA A 463 14.83 -20.53 22.15
C ALA A 463 14.95 -19.74 23.48
N THR A 464 15.76 -18.68 23.52
CA THR A 464 15.93 -17.83 24.71
C THR A 464 14.87 -16.73 24.81
N ALA A 465 14.34 -16.23 23.69
CA ALA A 465 13.30 -15.20 23.67
C ALA A 465 11.86 -15.72 23.88
N GLY A 466 11.66 -17.04 23.93
CA GLY A 466 10.32 -17.64 24.04
C GLY A 466 9.46 -17.50 22.78
N VAL A 467 10.07 -17.12 21.66
CA VAL A 467 9.43 -17.01 20.35
C VAL A 467 9.56 -18.37 19.64
N PRO A 468 8.51 -18.90 18.98
CA PRO A 468 8.64 -20.11 18.17
C PRO A 468 9.81 -19.97 17.19
N ALA A 469 10.71 -20.95 17.15
CA ALA A 469 11.95 -20.88 16.39
C ALA A 469 11.70 -20.41 14.95
N LEU A 470 12.22 -19.24 14.61
CA LEU A 470 12.08 -18.66 13.29
C LEU A 470 12.84 -19.56 12.29
N PRO A 471 12.27 -19.92 11.13
CA PRO A 471 12.88 -20.84 10.16
C PRO A 471 13.97 -20.13 9.32
N ILE A 472 14.89 -19.46 10.00
CA ILE A 472 16.04 -18.75 9.44
C ILE A 472 17.31 -19.34 10.06
N GLU A 473 17.98 -20.18 9.27
CA GLU A 473 19.36 -20.55 9.52
C GLU A 473 20.26 -19.35 9.22
N GLY A 474 21.09 -18.95 10.19
CA GLY A 474 22.01 -17.84 10.01
C GLY A 474 22.62 -17.36 11.32
N HIS A 475 23.74 -16.65 11.18
CA HIS A 475 24.43 -15.93 12.25
C HIS A 475 23.96 -14.48 12.25
N ALA A 476 23.72 -13.88 13.42
CA ALA A 476 23.23 -12.51 13.52
C ALA A 476 24.27 -11.59 14.16
N GLU A 477 24.73 -10.59 13.41
CA GLU A 477 25.57 -9.51 13.93
C GLU A 477 24.88 -8.16 13.72
N ILE A 478 24.98 -7.28 14.71
CA ILE A 478 24.61 -5.86 14.59
C ILE A 478 25.88 -5.05 14.79
N ALA A 479 26.27 -4.26 13.80
CA ALA A 479 27.39 -3.34 13.90
C ALA A 479 26.90 -1.89 13.98
N TYR A 480 27.63 -1.02 14.65
CA TYR A 480 27.37 0.42 14.61
C TYR A 480 28.63 1.27 14.71
N ALA A 481 28.54 2.50 14.21
CA ALA A 481 29.58 3.51 14.26
C ALA A 481 29.00 4.93 14.35
N SER A 482 29.81 5.90 14.75
CA SER A 482 29.47 7.33 14.72
C SER A 482 30.61 8.17 14.14
N THR A 483 30.27 9.05 13.20
CA THR A 483 31.16 10.04 12.58
C THR A 483 30.75 11.44 13.02
N ALA A 484 31.40 12.49 12.50
CA ALA A 484 31.01 13.88 12.77
C ALA A 484 29.54 14.16 12.38
N ASP A 485 29.08 13.56 11.29
CA ASP A 485 27.80 13.87 10.65
C ASP A 485 26.74 12.78 10.86
N LEU A 486 27.15 11.55 11.18
CA LEU A 486 26.28 10.36 11.14
C LEU A 486 26.36 9.49 12.40
N ILE A 487 25.27 8.76 12.63
CA ILE A 487 25.25 7.50 13.37
C ILE A 487 24.71 6.41 12.43
N VAL A 488 25.44 5.30 12.32
CA VAL A 488 25.14 4.20 11.38
C VAL A 488 24.98 2.91 12.18
N VAL A 489 23.92 2.14 11.89
CA VAL A 489 23.66 0.82 12.50
C VAL A 489 23.34 -0.18 11.39
N GLY A 490 24.18 -1.19 11.20
CA GLY A 490 24.05 -2.21 10.14
C GLY A 490 23.76 -3.61 10.66
N VAL A 491 23.13 -4.42 9.80
CA VAL A 491 23.21 -5.88 9.92
C VAL A 491 24.60 -6.30 9.41
N GLY A 492 25.47 -6.70 10.33
CA GLY A 492 26.90 -6.87 10.07
C GLY A 492 27.67 -5.55 9.88
N ASP A 493 29.00 -5.66 9.97
CA ASP A 493 29.97 -4.58 9.79
C ASP A 493 30.02 -4.02 8.36
N THR A 494 29.75 -4.87 7.36
CA THR A 494 29.92 -4.60 5.94
C THR A 494 29.03 -3.46 5.45
N PHE A 495 27.78 -3.37 5.97
CA PHE A 495 26.93 -2.21 5.73
C PHE A 495 27.57 -0.93 6.28
N VAL A 496 28.01 -0.97 7.55
CA VAL A 496 28.57 0.20 8.25
C VAL A 496 29.81 0.71 7.52
N LYS A 497 30.76 -0.18 7.20
CA LYS A 497 31.96 0.13 6.40
C LYS A 497 31.58 0.78 5.06
N SER A 498 30.61 0.24 4.33
CA SER A 498 30.19 0.83 3.04
C SER A 498 29.70 2.28 3.15
N VAL A 499 28.95 2.62 4.21
CA VAL A 499 28.51 3.99 4.48
C VAL A 499 29.68 4.89 4.91
N LEU A 500 30.58 4.40 5.78
CA LEU A 500 31.77 5.14 6.21
C LEU A 500 32.76 5.43 5.06
N ASP A 501 32.92 4.49 4.12
CA ASP A 501 33.80 4.61 2.96
C ASP A 501 33.25 5.53 1.85
N THR A 502 31.97 5.91 1.91
CA THR A 502 31.31 6.73 0.89
C THR A 502 31.90 8.15 0.88
N LYS A 503 32.38 8.57 -0.29
CA LYS A 503 33.03 9.86 -0.51
C LYS A 503 32.20 10.75 -1.45
N PRO A 504 32.36 12.08 -1.39
CA PRO A 504 31.81 12.96 -2.41
C PRO A 504 32.24 12.52 -3.82
N GLY A 505 31.28 12.38 -4.73
CA GLY A 505 31.47 11.83 -6.06
C GLY A 505 31.23 10.31 -6.17
N SER A 506 30.97 9.59 -5.07
CA SER A 506 30.64 8.16 -5.06
C SER A 506 29.36 7.83 -4.27
N SER A 507 28.55 8.84 -3.95
CA SER A 507 27.29 8.68 -3.20
C SER A 507 26.08 8.44 -4.12
N ILE A 508 24.95 7.98 -3.59
CA ILE A 508 23.68 7.97 -4.34
C ILE A 508 23.21 9.40 -4.68
N ALA A 509 23.49 10.40 -3.83
CA ALA A 509 23.26 11.80 -4.19
C ALA A 509 24.17 12.31 -5.32
N ASP A 510 25.20 11.56 -5.72
CA ASP A 510 26.01 11.85 -6.91
C ASP A 510 25.51 11.16 -8.18
N ASP A 511 24.77 10.06 -8.04
CA ASP A 511 24.29 9.25 -9.16
C ASP A 511 23.32 10.02 -10.07
N GLY A 512 23.55 9.89 -11.39
CA GLY A 512 22.78 10.61 -12.40
C GLY A 512 21.34 10.12 -12.54
N ARG A 513 21.09 8.83 -12.28
CA ARG A 513 19.75 8.23 -12.34
C ARG A 513 18.94 8.66 -11.12
N PHE A 514 19.49 8.58 -9.91
CA PHE A 514 18.84 9.10 -8.70
C PHE A 514 18.53 10.60 -8.81
N LYS A 515 19.50 11.45 -9.21
CA LYS A 515 19.28 12.90 -9.45
C LYS A 515 18.14 13.17 -10.43
N SER A 516 18.13 12.46 -11.56
CA SER A 516 17.07 12.60 -12.57
C SER A 516 15.71 12.21 -12.00
N LEU A 517 15.64 11.12 -11.23
CA LEU A 517 14.43 10.59 -10.64
C LEU A 517 13.86 11.48 -9.53
N ILE A 518 14.68 11.94 -8.57
CA ILE A 518 14.20 12.78 -7.46
C ILE A 518 13.69 14.13 -7.98
N GLY A 519 14.32 14.69 -9.02
CA GLY A 519 13.84 15.88 -9.73
C GLY A 519 12.46 15.74 -10.40
N ARG A 520 11.93 14.51 -10.57
CA ARG A 520 10.56 14.28 -11.09
C ARG A 520 9.47 14.30 -10.01
N VAL A 521 9.86 14.19 -8.73
CA VAL A 521 8.93 14.05 -7.59
C VAL A 521 9.09 15.14 -6.53
N GLY A 522 10.25 15.80 -6.48
CA GLY A 522 10.59 16.87 -5.55
C GLY A 522 11.99 16.68 -4.98
N ASP A 523 12.97 17.41 -5.51
CA ASP A 523 14.36 17.42 -5.02
C ASP A 523 14.53 18.16 -3.68
N GLN A 524 13.54 18.98 -3.33
CA GLN A 524 13.36 19.52 -1.98
C GLN A 524 12.05 19.00 -1.40
N ASN A 525 12.14 18.18 -0.35
CA ASN A 525 11.03 17.40 0.19
C ASN A 525 11.12 17.28 1.73
N VAL A 526 10.13 16.65 2.37
CA VAL A 526 10.10 16.32 3.81
C VAL A 526 10.35 14.82 4.07
N GLY A 527 10.99 14.15 3.11
CA GLY A 527 11.22 12.72 3.08
C GLY A 527 10.95 12.15 1.69
N ASP A 528 11.78 11.19 1.30
CA ASP A 528 11.69 10.46 0.04
C ASP A 528 11.99 8.98 0.20
N ALA A 529 11.70 8.21 -0.84
CA ALA A 529 11.99 6.79 -0.90
C ALA A 529 12.34 6.41 -2.34
N PHE A 530 13.35 5.58 -2.52
CA PHE A 530 13.79 5.09 -3.82
C PHE A 530 14.01 3.57 -3.77
N VAL A 531 13.68 2.88 -4.86
CA VAL A 531 13.92 1.44 -5.04
C VAL A 531 14.38 1.18 -6.47
N ASP A 532 15.57 0.59 -6.60
CA ASP A 532 16.06 0.03 -7.86
C ASP A 532 15.36 -1.31 -8.15
N ILE A 533 14.23 -1.24 -8.84
CA ILE A 533 13.41 -2.42 -9.22
C ILE A 533 14.25 -3.40 -10.04
N ALA A 534 15.13 -2.92 -10.92
CA ALA A 534 15.98 -3.80 -11.71
C ALA A 534 16.94 -4.59 -10.83
N ALA A 535 17.58 -3.96 -9.84
CA ALA A 535 18.48 -4.64 -8.91
C ALA A 535 17.73 -5.58 -7.95
N VAL A 536 16.56 -5.17 -7.43
CA VAL A 536 15.71 -6.02 -6.58
C VAL A 536 15.21 -7.25 -7.33
N ARG A 537 14.79 -7.10 -8.60
CA ARG A 537 14.39 -8.22 -9.46
C ARG A 537 15.53 -9.23 -9.63
N GLU A 538 16.75 -8.79 -9.89
CA GLU A 538 17.90 -9.68 -10.05
C GLU A 538 18.24 -10.48 -8.78
N LEU A 539 18.10 -9.86 -7.60
CA LEU A 539 18.25 -10.54 -6.32
C LEU A 539 17.13 -11.57 -6.09
N ALA A 540 15.87 -11.20 -6.36
CA ALA A 540 14.74 -12.12 -6.30
C ALA A 540 14.91 -13.30 -7.26
N GLU A 541 15.42 -13.07 -8.47
CA GLU A 541 15.73 -14.10 -9.45
C GLU A 541 16.84 -15.05 -8.99
N LEU A 542 17.88 -14.56 -8.32
CA LEU A 542 18.95 -15.39 -7.76
C LEU A 542 18.43 -16.39 -6.73
N VAL A 543 17.48 -15.97 -5.88
CA VAL A 543 16.83 -16.83 -4.88
C VAL A 543 15.81 -17.76 -5.55
N ALA A 544 14.98 -17.21 -6.46
CA ALA A 544 13.91 -17.94 -7.13
C ALA A 544 14.43 -18.99 -8.13
N ALA A 545 15.65 -18.87 -8.65
CA ALA A 545 16.26 -19.83 -9.57
C ALA A 545 16.33 -21.28 -9.04
N ARG A 546 16.17 -21.48 -7.73
CA ARG A 546 16.13 -22.79 -7.07
C ARG A 546 14.72 -23.40 -6.99
N GLN A 547 13.69 -22.67 -7.41
CA GLN A 547 12.28 -23.04 -7.26
C GLN A 547 11.73 -23.69 -8.54
N PRO A 548 10.91 -24.76 -8.46
CA PRO A 548 10.33 -25.41 -9.64
C PRO A 548 9.51 -24.48 -10.54
N ALA A 549 8.87 -23.45 -9.97
CA ALA A 549 8.07 -22.47 -10.70
C ALA A 549 8.89 -21.44 -11.50
N PHE A 550 10.22 -21.42 -11.36
CA PHE A 550 11.06 -20.39 -11.99
C PHE A 550 11.03 -20.43 -13.52
N GLY A 551 10.81 -21.61 -14.13
CA GLY A 551 10.64 -21.74 -15.57
C GLY A 551 9.47 -20.90 -16.11
N ALA A 552 8.31 -20.94 -15.45
CA ALA A 552 7.14 -20.14 -15.80
C ALA A 552 7.35 -18.65 -15.51
N TYR A 553 8.06 -18.31 -14.43
CA TYR A 553 8.48 -16.92 -14.18
C TYR A 553 9.30 -16.35 -15.34
N LEU A 554 10.27 -17.11 -15.87
CA LEU A 554 11.15 -16.65 -16.95
C LEU A 554 10.39 -16.41 -18.27
N THR A 555 9.35 -17.19 -18.57
CA THR A 555 8.56 -17.04 -19.81
C THR A 555 7.41 -16.04 -19.68
N ASP A 556 6.71 -16.05 -18.54
CA ASP A 556 5.38 -15.43 -18.44
C ASP A 556 5.41 -14.11 -17.65
N VAL A 557 6.40 -13.92 -16.79
CA VAL A 557 6.47 -12.78 -15.84
C VAL A 557 7.68 -11.88 -16.11
N LYS A 558 8.89 -12.46 -16.18
CA LYS A 558 10.14 -11.72 -16.38
C LYS A 558 10.10 -10.74 -17.56
N PRO A 559 9.54 -11.09 -18.74
CA PRO A 559 9.48 -10.15 -19.87
C PRO A 559 8.73 -8.84 -19.56
N TYR A 560 7.79 -8.85 -18.61
CA TYR A 560 7.04 -7.67 -18.18
C TYR A 560 7.68 -6.96 -16.96
N LEU A 561 8.64 -7.60 -16.26
CA LEU A 561 9.41 -6.98 -15.19
C LEU A 561 10.78 -6.42 -15.64
N VAL A 562 11.29 -6.86 -16.79
CA VAL A 562 12.55 -6.35 -17.39
C VAL A 562 12.49 -4.87 -17.78
N PRO A 563 11.39 -4.33 -18.35
CA PRO A 563 11.28 -2.93 -18.73
C PRO A 563 11.27 -1.96 -17.55
N LEU A 564 10.81 -2.42 -16.38
CA LEU A 564 10.78 -1.62 -15.16
C LEU A 564 12.20 -1.36 -14.67
N ASP A 565 12.48 -0.09 -14.35
CA ASP A 565 13.79 0.36 -13.94
C ASP A 565 13.86 0.64 -12.45
N ALA A 566 13.11 1.63 -11.99
CA ALA A 566 13.09 2.11 -10.61
C ALA A 566 11.71 2.63 -10.21
N TRP A 567 11.49 2.70 -8.90
CA TRP A 567 10.42 3.49 -8.30
C TRP A 567 11.04 4.53 -7.37
N ILE A 568 10.44 5.72 -7.32
CA ILE A 568 10.82 6.78 -6.41
C ILE A 568 9.58 7.55 -5.94
N GLN A 569 9.58 8.01 -4.71
CA GLN A 569 8.54 8.87 -4.15
C GLN A 569 9.17 9.97 -3.31
N ALA A 570 8.62 11.18 -3.38
CA ALA A 570 8.94 12.26 -2.42
C ALA A 570 7.64 12.87 -1.89
N THR A 571 7.68 13.44 -0.68
CA THR A 571 6.58 14.24 -0.11
C THR A 571 6.99 15.68 0.03
N VAL A 572 6.22 16.60 -0.54
CA VAL A 572 6.48 18.04 -0.57
C VAL A 572 5.37 18.76 0.17
N ILE A 573 5.71 19.72 1.03
CA ILE A 573 4.76 20.68 1.60
C ILE A 573 4.48 21.77 0.55
N ASP A 574 3.22 21.87 0.15
CA ASP A 574 2.70 22.77 -0.88
C ASP A 574 1.64 23.70 -0.24
N GLY A 575 2.13 24.72 0.48
CA GLY A 575 1.29 25.61 1.28
C GLY A 575 0.68 24.90 2.50
N GLU A 576 -0.64 24.72 2.51
CA GLU A 576 -1.39 23.97 3.54
C GLU A 576 -1.61 22.49 3.16
N LEU A 577 -0.92 21.99 2.13
CA LEU A 577 -1.07 20.63 1.60
C LEU A 577 0.22 19.82 1.78
N ASP A 578 0.06 18.54 2.10
CA ASP A 578 1.11 17.54 1.93
C ASP A 578 0.85 16.82 0.58
N ARG A 579 1.81 16.90 -0.35
CA ARG A 579 1.74 16.29 -1.68
C ARG A 579 2.81 15.21 -1.82
N SER A 580 2.42 13.93 -1.81
CA SER A 580 3.32 12.81 -2.08
C SER A 580 3.22 12.38 -3.53
N THR A 581 4.31 12.49 -4.30
CA THR A 581 4.36 12.02 -5.70
C THR A 581 5.27 10.80 -5.77
N GLY A 582 4.72 9.64 -6.13
CA GLY A 582 5.46 8.44 -6.48
C GLY A 582 5.44 8.19 -7.98
N VAL A 583 6.58 7.82 -8.59
CA VAL A 583 6.66 7.38 -9.99
C VAL A 583 7.34 6.03 -10.11
N ILE A 584 6.80 5.16 -10.97
CA ILE A 584 7.47 3.96 -11.47
C ILE A 584 7.86 4.20 -12.93
N VAL A 585 9.13 3.97 -13.27
CA VAL A 585 9.70 4.34 -14.57
C VAL A 585 10.19 3.13 -15.36
N THR A 586 10.30 3.30 -16.67
CA THR A 586 10.83 2.31 -17.61
C THR A 586 12.17 2.74 -18.20
N LYS A 587 12.96 1.77 -18.67
CA LYS A 587 14.26 1.97 -19.34
C LYS A 587 14.09 2.45 -20.78
#